data_AF-A0A920HDK8-F1
#
_entry.id   AF-A0A920HDK8-F1
#
_cell.length_a   1.000
_cell.length_b   1.000
_cell.length_c   1.000
_cell.angle_alpha   90.00
_cell.angle_beta   90.00
_cell.angle_gamma   90.00
#
_symmetry.space_group_name_H-M   'P 1'
#
loop_
_entity.id
_entity.type
_entity.pdbx_description
1 polymer ?
#
loop_
_entity_poly.entity_id
_entity_poly.type
_entity_poly.pdbx_seq_one_letter_code
_entity_poly.pdbx_strand_id
1 'polypeptide(L)'
;MISNPIPWPNGARCACVISFDMDADSLIHIARPSDSYDRLYPISMGRYGPQVAVPRILETYRRLGIKQSFFIPGWCIESLPRRGGGNFDRWA
;
A
#
# COMPACT_ATOMS: atom_id res chain seq x y z
N MET A 1 -20.10 24.30 -12.42
CA MET A 1 -18.66 24.45 -12.10
C MET A 1 -18.55 24.88 -10.66
N ILE A 2 -17.55 24.40 -9.90
CA ILE A 2 -17.32 24.87 -8.53
C ILE A 2 -16.99 26.36 -8.56
N SER A 3 -17.57 27.15 -7.66
CA SER A 3 -17.44 28.61 -7.63
C SER A 3 -16.04 29.10 -7.33
N ASN A 4 -15.22 28.26 -6.67
CA ASN A 4 -13.84 28.55 -6.33
C ASN A 4 -12.94 27.37 -6.77
N PRO A 5 -12.42 27.38 -8.01
CA PRO A 5 -11.58 26.30 -8.50
C PRO A 5 -10.23 26.29 -7.77
N ILE A 6 -9.77 25.09 -7.37
CA ILE A 6 -8.44 24.92 -6.79
C ILE A 6 -7.39 25.23 -7.86
N PRO A 7 -6.40 26.11 -7.59
CA PRO A 7 -5.33 26.40 -8.52
C PRO A 7 -4.33 25.24 -8.55
N TRP A 8 -4.55 24.27 -9.43
CA TRP A 8 -3.62 23.16 -9.59
C TRP A 8 -2.33 23.61 -10.29
N PRO A 9 -1.16 23.03 -9.93
CA PRO A 9 0.10 23.31 -10.60
C PRO A 9 0.05 23.02 -12.11
N ASN A 10 0.95 23.66 -12.87
CA ASN A 10 1.16 23.42 -14.30
C ASN A 10 -0.08 23.64 -15.20
N GLY A 11 -1.06 24.44 -14.75
CA GLY A 11 -2.29 24.69 -15.50
C GLY A 11 -3.26 23.50 -15.56
N ALA A 12 -3.09 22.52 -14.68
CA ALA A 12 -3.98 21.36 -14.61
C ALA A 12 -5.41 21.78 -14.19
N ARG A 13 -6.41 21.03 -14.67
CA ARG A 13 -7.83 21.25 -14.33
C ARG A 13 -8.33 20.38 -13.17
N CYS A 14 -7.58 19.34 -12.83
CA CYS A 14 -7.88 18.41 -11.75
C CYS A 14 -6.58 17.75 -11.26
N ALA A 15 -6.61 17.21 -10.05
CA ALA A 15 -5.61 16.29 -9.55
C ALA A 15 -6.15 14.85 -9.56
N CYS A 16 -5.26 13.89 -9.72
CA CYS A 16 -5.54 12.47 -9.54
C CYS A 16 -4.46 11.90 -8.61
N VAL A 17 -4.90 11.09 -7.64
CA VAL A 17 -4.01 10.37 -6.73
C VAL A 17 -4.31 8.89 -6.89
N ILE A 18 -3.27 8.10 -7.11
CA ILE A 18 -3.38 6.65 -7.02
C ILE A 18 -2.71 6.24 -5.72
N SER A 19 -3.52 5.78 -4.77
CA SER A 19 -3.07 5.29 -3.48
C SER A 19 -3.28 3.78 -3.35
N PHE A 20 -2.50 3.17 -2.46
CA PHE A 20 -2.56 1.75 -2.17
C PHE A 20 -2.66 1.52 -0.67
N ASP A 21 -3.59 0.67 -0.28
CA ASP A 21 -3.70 0.20 1.09
C ASP A 21 -2.96 -1.14 1.18
N MET A 22 -1.86 -1.17 1.93
CA MET A 22 -1.07 -2.38 2.15
C MET A 22 -1.42 -2.96 3.52
N ASP A 23 -2.59 -3.60 3.57
CA ASP A 23 -3.14 -4.13 4.81
C ASP A 23 -2.64 -5.55 5.15
N ALA A 24 -2.12 -6.28 4.15
CA ALA A 24 -1.66 -7.66 4.29
C ALA A 24 -2.67 -8.55 5.05
N ASP A 25 -2.20 -9.34 6.02
CA ASP A 25 -3.00 -10.20 6.89
C ASP A 25 -3.56 -9.48 8.13
N SER A 26 -3.32 -8.17 8.31
CA SER A 26 -3.80 -7.42 9.49
C SER A 26 -5.32 -7.44 9.65
N LEU A 27 -6.06 -7.37 8.54
CA LEU A 27 -7.53 -7.43 8.54
C LEU A 27 -8.06 -8.76 9.08
N ILE A 28 -7.32 -9.86 8.88
CA ILE A 28 -7.70 -11.18 9.39
C ILE A 28 -7.53 -11.21 10.90
N HIS A 29 -6.45 -10.63 11.41
CA HIS A 29 -6.20 -10.54 12.85
C HIS A 29 -7.25 -9.68 13.57
N ILE A 30 -7.70 -8.59 12.95
CA ILE A 30 -8.77 -7.75 13.51
C ILE A 30 -10.13 -8.47 13.45
N ALA A 31 -10.48 -9.07 12.31
CA ALA A 31 -11.79 -9.70 12.13
C ALA A 31 -11.95 -11.01 12.91
N ARG A 32 -10.83 -11.70 13.20
CA ARG A 32 -10.80 -13.03 13.81
C ARG A 32 -9.72 -13.13 14.89
N PRO A 33 -9.81 -12.34 15.97
CA PRO A 33 -8.73 -12.23 16.96
C PRO A 33 -8.41 -13.56 17.67
N SER A 34 -9.39 -14.44 17.81
CA SER A 34 -9.23 -15.71 18.53
C SER A 34 -8.54 -16.82 17.73
N ASP A 35 -8.71 -16.85 16.40
CA ASP A 35 -8.25 -17.96 15.55
C ASP A 35 -7.55 -17.51 14.25
N SER A 36 -7.27 -16.21 14.09
CA SER A 36 -6.67 -15.65 12.87
C SER A 36 -5.40 -16.38 12.46
N TYR A 37 -4.50 -16.67 13.39
CA TYR A 37 -3.22 -17.35 13.14
C TYR A 37 -3.38 -18.77 12.56
N ASP A 38 -4.50 -19.45 12.83
CA ASP A 38 -4.78 -20.79 12.33
C ASP A 38 -5.42 -20.78 10.93
N ARG A 39 -5.77 -19.60 10.42
CA ARG A 39 -6.38 -19.43 9.11
C ARG A 39 -5.32 -19.30 8.03
N LEU A 40 -4.72 -20.44 7.67
CA LEU A 40 -3.63 -20.52 6.69
C LEU A 40 -3.96 -19.89 5.33
N TYR A 41 -5.16 -20.15 4.79
CA TYR A 41 -5.56 -19.62 3.48
C TYR A 41 -5.55 -18.08 3.44
N PRO A 42 -6.33 -17.36 4.26
CA PRO A 42 -6.36 -15.90 4.18
C PRO A 42 -5.04 -15.25 4.64
N ILE A 43 -4.30 -15.84 5.58
CA ILE A 43 -2.94 -15.36 5.92
C ILE A 43 -2.01 -15.46 4.71
N SER A 44 -1.99 -16.62 4.04
CA SER A 44 -1.12 -16.82 2.88
C SER A 44 -1.50 -15.88 1.74
N MET A 45 -2.79 -15.62 1.52
CA MET A 45 -3.25 -14.64 0.55
C MET A 45 -2.79 -13.22 0.93
N GLY A 46 -2.98 -12.81 2.19
CA GLY A 46 -2.61 -11.47 2.67
C GLY A 46 -1.12 -11.18 2.50
N ARG A 47 -0.26 -12.19 2.68
CA ARG A 47 1.20 -12.05 2.51
C ARG A 47 1.64 -11.81 1.06
N TYR A 48 0.83 -12.13 0.06
CA TYR A 48 1.16 -11.88 -1.35
C TYR A 48 1.34 -10.38 -1.64
N GLY A 49 0.53 -9.53 -0.99
CA GLY A 49 0.59 -8.07 -1.14
C GLY A 49 2.00 -7.52 -0.95
N PRO A 50 2.54 -7.54 0.29
CA PRO A 50 3.88 -7.01 0.56
C PRO A 50 5.01 -7.79 -0.10
N GLN A 51 4.87 -9.11 -0.29
CA GLN A 51 5.97 -9.95 -0.78
C GLN A 51 6.12 -9.96 -2.31
N VAL A 52 5.03 -9.78 -3.04
CA VAL A 52 5.03 -9.94 -4.51
C VAL A 52 4.39 -8.75 -5.20
N ALA A 53 3.20 -8.33 -4.76
CA ALA A 53 2.44 -7.30 -5.47
C ALA A 53 3.14 -5.94 -5.39
N VAL A 54 3.57 -5.51 -4.19
CA VAL A 54 4.11 -4.16 -4.05
C VAL A 54 5.45 -3.96 -4.78
N PRO A 55 6.44 -4.86 -4.71
CA PRO A 55 7.64 -4.74 -5.53
C PRO A 55 7.33 -4.55 -7.03
N ARG A 56 6.30 -5.23 -7.55
CA ARG A 56 5.86 -5.11 -8.95
C ARG A 56 5.16 -3.78 -9.24
N ILE A 57 4.35 -3.28 -8.31
CA ILE A 57 3.72 -1.96 -8.40
C ILE A 57 4.79 -0.88 -8.44
N LEU A 58 5.72 -0.88 -7.48
CA LEU A 58 6.82 0.09 -7.40
C LEU A 58 7.64 0.12 -8.70
N GLU A 59 7.99 -1.06 -9.24
CA GLU A 59 8.73 -1.15 -10.50
C GLU A 59 7.94 -0.56 -11.70
N THR A 60 6.63 -0.81 -11.74
CA THR A 60 5.76 -0.25 -12.79
C THR A 60 5.68 1.27 -12.69
N TYR A 61 5.51 1.81 -11.48
CA TYR A 61 5.40 3.24 -11.23
C TYR A 61 6.72 3.96 -11.55
N ARG A 62 7.85 3.34 -11.20
CA ARG A 62 9.19 3.82 -11.56
C ARG A 62 9.38 3.89 -13.08
N ARG A 63 8.94 2.89 -13.83
CA ARG A 63 9.02 2.87 -15.31
C ARG A 63 8.14 3.93 -15.96
N LEU A 64 6.99 4.24 -15.35
CA LEU A 64 6.04 5.22 -15.85
C LEU A 64 6.31 6.65 -15.35
N GLY A 65 7.26 6.83 -14.42
CA GLY A 65 7.59 8.15 -13.85
C GLY A 65 6.46 8.75 -13.01
N ILE A 66 5.56 7.92 -12.48
CA ILE A 66 4.41 8.34 -11.66
C ILE A 66 4.70 8.19 -10.18
N LYS A 67 4.02 9.02 -9.37
CA LYS A 67 4.09 9.00 -7.91
C LYS A 67 2.86 8.36 -7.31
N GLN A 68 2.99 7.81 -6.12
CA GLN A 68 1.98 7.05 -5.39
C GLN A 68 2.09 7.29 -3.90
N SER A 69 1.04 6.95 -3.17
CA SER A 69 1.03 6.98 -1.71
C SER A 69 0.55 5.64 -1.17
N PHE A 70 1.20 5.14 -0.14
CA PHE A 70 0.81 3.92 0.56
C PHE A 70 0.24 4.27 1.93
N PHE A 71 -0.90 3.66 2.25
CA PHE A 71 -1.44 3.61 3.60
C PHE A 71 -1.13 2.22 4.16
N ILE A 72 -0.42 2.20 5.29
CA ILE A 72 0.10 0.96 5.88
C ILE A 72 -0.26 0.93 7.37
N PRO A 73 -1.00 -0.08 7.85
CA PRO A 73 -1.21 -0.27 9.27
C PRO A 73 0.11 -0.41 10.03
N GLY A 74 0.24 0.21 11.21
CA GLY A 74 1.45 0.11 12.04
C GLY A 74 1.83 -1.34 12.35
N TRP A 75 0.84 -2.19 12.59
CA TRP A 75 1.05 -3.62 12.79
C TRP A 75 1.75 -4.30 11.60
N CYS A 76 1.43 -3.93 10.35
CA CYS A 76 2.09 -4.46 9.16
C CYS A 76 3.56 -4.05 9.11
N ILE A 77 3.87 -2.80 9.48
CA ILE A 77 5.25 -2.29 9.53
C ILE A 77 6.08 -3.07 10.55
N GLU A 78 5.49 -3.40 11.70
CA GLU A 78 6.14 -4.15 12.77
C GLU A 78 6.26 -5.65 12.49
N SER A 79 5.24 -6.25 11.87
CA SER A 79 5.10 -7.71 11.75
C SER A 79 5.71 -8.28 10.47
N LEU A 80 5.85 -7.48 9.42
CA LEU A 80 6.44 -7.96 8.17
C LEU A 80 7.97 -8.02 8.29
N PRO A 81 8.58 -9.18 7.97
CA PRO A 81 10.02 -9.30 8.06
C PRO A 81 10.68 -8.32 7.09
N ARG A 82 11.70 -7.59 7.56
CA ARG A 82 12.59 -6.73 6.75
C ARG A 82 13.44 -7.56 5.77
N ARG A 83 12.82 -8.35 4.91
CA ARG A 83 13.52 -9.14 3.91
C ARG A 83 13.72 -8.29 2.66
N GLY A 84 14.95 -7.80 2.50
CA GLY A 84 15.43 -7.21 1.25
C GLY A 84 16.06 -5.81 1.34
N GLY A 85 16.46 -5.32 2.52
CA GLY A 85 17.16 -4.02 2.63
C GLY A 85 16.37 -2.81 2.10
N GLY A 86 15.10 -3.01 1.74
CA GLY A 86 14.18 -1.97 1.33
C GLY A 86 13.68 -1.27 2.57
N ASN A 87 14.38 -0.21 2.95
CA ASN A 87 13.83 0.80 3.84
C ASN A 87 12.45 1.22 3.29
N PHE A 88 11.40 1.27 4.12
CA PHE A 88 10.05 1.68 3.67
C PHE A 88 10.08 3.07 3.01
N ASP A 89 11.11 3.87 3.29
CA ASP A 89 11.47 5.11 2.58
C ASP A 89 11.56 4.96 1.05
N ARG A 90 11.79 3.76 0.51
CA ARG A 90 11.83 3.49 -0.94
C ARG A 90 10.46 3.33 -1.59
N TRP A 91 9.39 3.31 -0.79
CA TRP A 91 8.01 3.12 -1.25
C TRP A 91 7.30 4.46 -1.51
N ALA A 92 7.94 5.57 -1.11
CA ALA A 92 7.50 6.95 -1.31
C ALA A 92 8.23 7.65 -2.48
#